data_AF-A0A7L1D0I7-F1
#
_entry.id   AF-A0A7L1D0I7-F1
#
_cell.length_a   1.000
_cell.length_b   1.000
_cell.length_c   1.000
_cell.angle_alpha   90.00
_cell.angle_beta   90.00
_cell.angle_gamma   90.00
#
_symmetry.space_group_name_H-M   'P 1'
#
loop_
_entity.id
_entity.type
_entity.pdbx_description
1 polymer ?
#
loop_
_entity_poly.entity_id
_entity_poly.type
_entity_poly.pdbx_seq_one_letter_code
_entity_poly.pdbx_strand_id
1 'polypeptide(L)'
;FYEELVSHGVLEPLAAPVGGMVVPEGSCNYVAPQGISSVVKYYLKQSGAEVSYEQHVTHICLRGGKWEVSRKVGPPEQFDVVILTIPVPQILQLQGDIVNIINESQKQQLQSVSYSSRYALGLFYEAGTGIDVPWAAQYITDNPCIRFISIDNKKRNI
;
A
#
# COMPACT_ATOMS: atom_id res chain seq x y z
N PHE A 1 9.81 10.60 -11.30
CA PHE A 1 9.33 9.78 -10.16
C PHE A 1 10.26 8.61 -9.88
N TYR A 2 10.39 7.60 -10.77
CA TYR A 2 11.30 6.48 -10.53
C TYR A 2 12.77 6.90 -10.49
N GLU A 3 13.22 7.79 -11.39
CA GLU A 3 14.59 8.32 -11.39
C GLU A 3 14.99 8.98 -10.07
N GLU A 4 14.07 9.69 -9.42
CA GLU A 4 14.29 10.29 -8.11
C GLU A 4 14.48 9.22 -7.03
N LEU A 5 13.61 8.21 -6.99
CA LEU A 5 13.72 7.12 -6.03
C LEU A 5 15.01 6.31 -6.24
N VAL A 6 15.44 6.15 -7.50
CA VAL A 6 16.69 5.48 -7.84
C VAL A 6 17.90 6.34 -7.46
N SER A 7 17.89 7.64 -7.75
CA SER A 7 19.00 8.54 -7.42
C SER A 7 19.22 8.68 -5.90
N HIS A 8 18.17 8.47 -5.10
CA HIS A 8 18.22 8.46 -3.64
C HIS A 8 18.40 7.05 -3.04
N GLY A 9 18.58 6.01 -3.86
CA GLY A 9 18.78 4.63 -3.40
C GLY A 9 17.56 4.00 -2.70
N VAL A 10 16.37 4.58 -2.87
CA VAL A 10 15.11 4.04 -2.35
C VAL A 10 14.64 2.86 -3.21
N LEU A 11 14.91 2.91 -4.52
CA LEU A 11 14.68 1.82 -5.46
C LEU A 11 15.96 1.49 -6.22
N GLU A 12 16.08 0.22 -6.61
CA GLU A 12 17.13 -0.29 -7.48
C GLU A 12 16.52 -1.22 -8.55
N PRO A 13 17.14 -1.34 -9.74
CA PRO A 13 16.68 -2.31 -10.74
C PRO A 13 16.69 -3.74 -10.19
N LEU A 14 15.61 -4.49 -10.44
CA LEU A 14 15.53 -5.89 -10.06
C LEU A 14 16.46 -6.72 -10.95
N ALA A 15 17.59 -7.15 -10.37
CA ALA A 15 18.55 -8.04 -11.05
C ALA A 15 18.23 -9.53 -10.84
N ALA A 16 17.47 -9.87 -9.80
CA ALA A 16 17.25 -11.26 -9.41
C ALA A 16 16.17 -11.96 -10.28
N PRO A 17 16.37 -13.23 -10.66
CA PRO A 17 15.43 -13.96 -11.50
C PRO A 17 14.08 -14.21 -10.79
N VAL A 18 12.98 -13.96 -11.51
CA VAL A 18 11.61 -14.26 -11.06
C VAL A 18 10.97 -15.27 -12.00
N GLY A 19 10.74 -16.49 -11.52
CA GLY A 19 10.14 -17.57 -12.29
C GLY A 19 8.68 -17.28 -12.64
N GLY A 20 8.31 -17.48 -13.90
CA GLY A 20 6.94 -17.27 -14.39
C GLY A 20 6.52 -15.80 -14.57
N MET A 21 7.45 -14.85 -14.41
CA MET A 21 7.18 -13.44 -14.67
C MET A 21 7.15 -13.17 -16.17
N VAL A 22 6.08 -12.51 -16.64
CA VAL A 22 5.99 -11.98 -18.00
C VAL A 22 6.46 -10.53 -17.97
N VAL A 23 7.53 -10.21 -18.71
CA VAL A 23 8.09 -8.86 -18.79
C VAL A 23 7.74 -8.27 -20.14
N PRO A 24 6.87 -7.25 -20.21
CA PRO A 24 6.61 -6.52 -21.44
C PRO A 24 7.89 -5.91 -22.03
N GLU A 25 7.98 -5.83 -23.34
CA GLU A 25 9.10 -5.17 -24.02
C GLU A 25 9.22 -3.71 -23.57
N GLY A 26 10.44 -3.27 -23.28
CA GLY A 26 10.71 -1.91 -22.77
C GLY A 26 10.36 -1.67 -21.30
N SER A 27 9.91 -2.69 -20.56
CA SER A 27 9.64 -2.55 -19.12
C SER A 27 10.86 -2.87 -18.25
N CYS A 28 10.96 -2.18 -17.10
CA CYS A 28 11.99 -2.42 -16.09
C CYS A 28 11.30 -2.61 -14.73
N ASN A 29 11.69 -3.68 -14.02
CA ASN A 29 11.21 -3.95 -12.67
C ASN A 29 12.20 -3.40 -11.64
N TYR A 30 11.69 -2.93 -10.51
CA TYR A 30 12.48 -2.36 -9.43
C TYR A 30 12.20 -3.09 -8.12
N VAL A 31 13.16 -3.01 -7.21
CA VAL A 31 13.04 -3.49 -5.83
C VAL A 31 13.47 -2.38 -4.88
N ALA A 32 12.89 -2.36 -3.67
CA ALA A 32 13.33 -1.47 -2.61
C ALA A 32 14.33 -2.22 -1.71
N PRO A 33 15.65 -1.91 -1.76
CA PRO A 33 16.67 -2.65 -1.03
C PRO A 33 16.48 -2.55 0.49
N GLN A 34 15.85 -1.48 1.00
CA GLN A 34 15.50 -1.28 2.41
C GLN A 34 14.04 -1.67 2.75
N GLY A 35 13.40 -2.45 1.88
CA GLY A 35 12.03 -2.92 2.01
C GLY A 35 11.03 -1.93 1.42
N ILE A 36 9.91 -2.43 0.90
CA ILE A 36 8.98 -1.61 0.08
C ILE A 36 8.36 -0.42 0.84
N SER A 37 8.28 -0.49 2.16
CA SER A 37 7.80 0.61 3.01
C SER A 37 8.73 1.84 2.97
N SER A 38 9.99 1.69 2.57
CA SER A 38 10.94 2.79 2.41
C SER A 38 10.48 3.84 1.40
N VAL A 39 9.74 3.45 0.36
CA VAL A 39 9.16 4.38 -0.62
C VAL A 39 8.17 5.33 0.05
N VAL A 40 7.27 4.79 0.86
CA VAL A 40 6.27 5.59 1.59
C VAL A 40 6.96 6.49 2.63
N LYS A 41 7.92 5.93 3.38
CA LYS A 41 8.69 6.69 4.37
C LYS A 41 9.46 7.85 3.73
N TYR A 42 10.02 7.66 2.53
CA TYR A 42 10.70 8.71 1.79
C TYR A 42 9.76 9.88 1.51
N TYR A 43 8.58 9.63 0.93
CA TYR A 43 7.64 10.71 0.60
C TYR A 43 7.02 11.38 1.82
N LEU A 44 6.70 10.63 2.89
CA LEU A 44 6.23 11.22 4.14
C LEU A 44 7.27 12.13 4.79
N LYS A 45 8.55 11.75 4.70
CA LYS A 45 9.65 12.59 5.19
C LYS A 45 9.81 13.84 4.33
N GLN A 46 9.77 13.71 3.01
CA GLN A 46 9.91 14.84 2.07
C GLN A 46 8.76 15.85 2.20
N SER A 47 7.54 15.40 2.50
CA SER A 47 6.39 16.30 2.67
C SER A 47 6.45 17.13 3.95
N GLY A 48 7.25 16.73 4.94
CA GLY A 48 7.27 17.35 6.27
C GLY A 48 5.94 17.21 7.03
N ALA A 49 5.06 16.29 6.60
CA ALA A 49 3.76 16.09 7.22
C ALA A 49 3.90 15.45 8.62
N GLU A 50 3.03 15.86 9.54
CA GLU A 50 2.87 15.18 10.82
C GLU A 50 2.05 13.89 10.59
N VAL A 51 2.61 12.75 10.98
CA VAL A 51 2.01 11.43 10.75
C VAL A 51 1.57 10.83 12.08
N SER A 52 0.25 10.70 12.24
CA SER A 52 -0.36 10.11 13.44
C SER A 52 -0.85 8.70 13.16
N TYR A 53 -0.30 7.73 13.89
CA TYR A 53 -0.70 6.32 13.80
C TYR A 53 -1.85 6.01 14.77
N GLU A 54 -2.48 4.85 14.57
CA GLU A 54 -3.59 4.36 15.41
C GLU A 54 -4.82 5.29 15.46
N GLN A 55 -4.91 6.22 14.50
CA GLN A 55 -6.03 7.14 14.34
C GLN A 55 -7.08 6.54 13.38
N HIS A 56 -8.04 5.79 13.91
CA HIS A 56 -9.14 5.25 13.10
C HIS A 56 -10.25 6.30 12.95
N VAL A 57 -10.34 6.94 11.79
CA VAL A 57 -11.42 7.90 11.46
C VAL A 57 -12.76 7.18 11.32
N THR A 58 -13.80 7.69 11.97
CA THR A 58 -15.15 7.11 11.95
C THR A 58 -16.20 8.04 11.37
N HIS A 59 -16.08 9.36 11.60
CA HIS A 59 -17.03 10.36 11.13
C HIS A 59 -16.32 11.56 10.51
N ILE A 60 -16.95 12.15 9.50
CA ILE A 60 -16.55 13.42 8.90
C ILE A 60 -17.80 14.30 8.77
N CYS A 61 -17.84 15.40 9.49
CA CYS A 61 -18.97 16.32 9.58
C CYS A 61 -18.56 17.73 9.17
N LEU A 62 -19.49 18.51 8.61
CA LEU A 62 -19.26 19.93 8.32
C LEU A 62 -19.73 20.76 9.51
N ARG A 63 -18.83 21.50 10.14
CA ARG A 63 -19.09 22.34 11.32
C ARG A 63 -18.44 23.71 11.15
N GLY A 64 -19.24 24.77 11.16
CA GLY A 64 -18.73 26.14 11.07
C GLY A 64 -17.89 26.43 9.82
N GLY A 65 -18.18 25.77 8.70
CA GLY A 65 -17.42 25.90 7.45
C GLY A 65 -16.11 25.10 7.38
N LYS A 66 -15.81 24.28 8.39
CA LYS A 66 -14.65 23.37 8.41
C LYS A 66 -15.09 21.91 8.54
N TRP A 67 -14.21 21.00 8.15
CA TRP A 67 -14.39 19.57 8.35
C TRP A 67 -13.98 19.18 9.76
N GLU A 68 -14.92 18.67 10.54
CA GLU A 68 -14.67 18.03 11.82
C GLU A 68 -14.52 16.53 11.59
N VAL A 69 -13.35 15.99 11.94
CA VAL A 69 -12.97 14.58 11.75
C VAL A 69 -12.92 13.89 13.10
N SER A 70 -13.86 12.98 13.34
CA SER A 70 -13.92 12.18 14.56
C SER A 70 -13.23 10.85 14.38
N ARG A 71 -12.62 10.38 15.46
CA ARG A 71 -11.86 9.13 15.51
C ARG A 71 -12.51 8.18 16.50
N LYS A 72 -12.14 6.90 16.43
CA LYS A 72 -12.66 5.87 17.34
C LYS A 72 -12.34 6.19 18.81
N VAL A 73 -11.18 6.78 19.07
CA VAL A 73 -10.73 7.19 20.39
C VAL A 73 -10.10 8.58 20.26
N GLY A 74 -10.36 9.44 21.25
CA GLY A 74 -9.85 10.81 21.29
C GLY A 74 -10.86 11.86 20.82
N PRO A 75 -10.54 13.15 21.03
CA PRO A 75 -11.39 14.26 20.61
C PRO A 75 -11.40 14.39 19.07
N PRO A 76 -12.46 14.99 18.49
CA PRO A 76 -12.47 15.37 17.09
C PRO A 76 -11.48 16.50 16.80
N GLU A 77 -11.00 16.56 15.55
CA GLU A 77 -10.11 17.62 15.08
C GLU A 77 -10.69 18.30 13.83
N GLN A 78 -10.32 19.58 13.62
CA GLN A 78 -10.85 20.38 12.52
C GLN A 78 -9.82 20.62 11.43
N PHE A 79 -10.25 20.48 10.17
CA PHE A 79 -9.43 20.64 8.98
C PHE A 79 -10.16 21.49 7.94
N ASP A 80 -9.41 22.27 7.17
CA ASP A 80 -9.97 23.01 6.03
C ASP A 80 -10.25 22.08 4.83
N VAL A 81 -9.43 21.02 4.68
CA VAL A 81 -9.54 20.04 3.60
C VAL A 81 -9.28 18.63 4.14
N VAL A 82 -10.03 17.64 3.63
CA VAL A 82 -9.82 16.21 3.91
C VAL A 82 -9.64 15.45 2.60
N ILE A 83 -8.61 14.62 2.52
CA ILE A 83 -8.32 13.73 1.37
C ILE A 83 -8.38 12.28 1.87
N LEU A 84 -9.19 11.45 1.21
CA LEU A 84 -9.35 10.04 1.55
C LEU A 84 -8.61 9.15 0.55
N THR A 85 -7.70 8.32 1.06
CA THR A 85 -6.90 7.37 0.26
C THR A 85 -7.09 5.93 0.70
N ILE A 86 -8.11 5.66 1.52
CA ILE A 86 -8.47 4.31 1.98
C ILE A 86 -9.30 3.57 0.92
N PRO A 87 -9.37 2.22 0.94
CA PRO A 87 -10.20 1.46 0.01
C PRO A 87 -11.66 1.94 0.00
N VAL A 88 -12.27 1.99 -1.19
CA VAL A 88 -13.63 2.52 -1.39
C VAL A 88 -14.68 1.92 -0.44
N PRO A 89 -14.72 0.59 -0.18
CA PRO A 89 -15.65 0.02 0.79
C PRO A 89 -15.51 0.61 2.20
N GLN A 90 -14.32 1.05 2.61
CA GLN A 90 -14.09 1.71 3.89
C GLN A 90 -14.55 3.18 3.88
N ILE A 91 -14.39 3.89 2.75
CA ILE A 91 -14.97 5.24 2.58
C ILE A 91 -16.50 5.19 2.74
N LEU A 92 -17.15 4.20 2.13
CA LEU A 92 -18.60 4.00 2.22
C LEU A 92 -19.10 3.61 3.63
N GLN A 93 -18.21 3.24 4.55
CA GLN A 93 -18.52 2.95 5.95
C GLN A 93 -18.37 4.18 6.87
N LEU A 94 -17.78 5.28 6.38
CA LEU A 94 -17.69 6.52 7.14
C LEU A 94 -19.08 7.10 7.40
N GLN A 95 -19.24 7.71 8.57
CA GLN A 95 -20.48 8.33 9.01
C GLN A 95 -20.37 9.86 9.04
N GLY A 96 -21.48 10.54 9.33
CA GLY A 96 -21.55 12.00 9.35
C GLY A 96 -22.00 12.60 8.01
N ASP A 97 -21.72 13.88 7.82
CA ASP A 97 -22.21 14.64 6.67
C ASP A 97 -21.59 14.20 5.34
N ILE A 98 -20.44 13.51 5.37
CA ILE A 98 -19.79 12.97 4.17
C ILE A 98 -20.70 12.05 3.36
N VAL A 99 -21.59 11.30 4.02
CA VAL A 99 -22.55 10.40 3.34
C VAL A 99 -23.51 11.18 2.44
N ASN A 100 -23.84 12.42 2.81
CA ASN A 100 -24.76 13.27 2.07
C ASN A 100 -24.09 14.03 0.91
N ILE A 101 -22.75 14.11 0.90
CA ILE A 101 -21.98 14.76 -0.18
C ILE A 101 -21.92 13.85 -1.41
N ILE A 102 -21.90 12.53 -1.18
CA ILE A 102 -21.85 11.52 -2.24
C ILE A 102 -23.25 11.38 -2.82
N ASN A 103 -23.46 11.89 -4.03
CA ASN A 103 -24.75 11.74 -4.70
C ASN A 103 -25.01 10.27 -5.12
N GLU A 104 -26.26 9.94 -5.43
CA GLU A 104 -26.65 8.55 -5.74
C GLU A 104 -25.89 7.95 -6.93
N SER A 105 -25.56 8.73 -7.95
CA SER A 105 -24.77 8.24 -9.09
C SER A 105 -23.33 7.90 -8.68
N GLN A 106 -22.68 8.78 -7.90
CA GLN A 106 -21.35 8.53 -7.35
C GLN A 106 -21.35 7.33 -6.41
N LYS A 107 -22.38 7.20 -5.57
CA LYS A 107 -22.55 6.07 -4.66
C LYS A 107 -22.63 4.75 -5.41
N GLN A 108 -23.43 4.68 -6.47
CA GLN A 108 -23.51 3.49 -7.33
C GLN A 108 -22.16 3.14 -7.97
N GLN A 109 -21.42 4.15 -8.45
CA GLN A 109 -20.08 3.94 -9.01
C GLN A 109 -19.12 3.38 -7.95
N LEU A 110 -19.10 3.97 -6.75
CA LEU A 110 -18.25 3.52 -5.65
C LEU A 110 -18.61 2.10 -5.19
N GLN A 111 -19.90 1.76 -5.15
CA GLN A 111 -20.37 0.43 -4.78
C GLN A 111 -20.00 -0.65 -5.80
N SER A 112 -19.72 -0.29 -7.06
CA SER A 112 -19.27 -1.24 -8.08
C SER A 112 -17.78 -1.60 -7.96
N VAL A 113 -17.02 -0.87 -7.15
CA VAL A 113 -15.60 -1.14 -6.90
C VAL A 113 -15.45 -2.39 -6.04
N SER A 114 -14.69 -3.36 -6.54
CA SER A 114 -14.38 -4.60 -5.82
C SER A 114 -12.88 -4.84 -5.71
N TYR A 115 -12.49 -5.50 -4.63
CA TYR A 115 -11.11 -5.90 -4.35
C TYR A 115 -11.08 -7.41 -4.12
N SER A 116 -9.95 -8.05 -4.45
CA SER A 116 -9.72 -9.46 -4.14
C SER A 116 -9.10 -9.62 -2.76
N SER A 117 -9.43 -10.72 -2.08
CA SER A 117 -8.86 -11.09 -0.79
C SER A 117 -7.68 -12.05 -0.98
N ARG A 118 -6.59 -11.84 -0.23
CA ARG A 118 -5.42 -12.72 -0.21
C ARG A 118 -4.83 -12.81 1.19
N TYR A 119 -4.20 -13.93 1.49
CA TYR A 119 -3.38 -14.12 2.68
C TYR A 119 -1.90 -14.02 2.32
N ALA A 120 -1.11 -13.43 3.21
CA ALA A 120 0.35 -13.38 3.11
C ALA A 120 0.96 -14.09 4.32
N LEU A 121 1.97 -14.92 4.09
CA LEU A 121 2.71 -15.63 5.13
C LEU A 121 4.17 -15.18 5.08
N GLY A 122 4.66 -14.62 6.19
CA GLY A 122 6.08 -14.30 6.38
C GLY A 122 6.77 -15.40 7.19
N LEU A 123 7.83 -15.97 6.64
CA LEU A 123 8.68 -16.96 7.32
C LEU A 123 10.07 -16.36 7.52
N PHE A 124 10.59 -16.43 8.74
CA PHE A 124 11.88 -15.90 9.12
C PHE A 124 12.79 -17.04 9.57
N TYR A 125 14.02 -17.04 9.06
CA TYR A 125 15.03 -18.06 9.33
C TYR A 125 16.26 -17.41 9.95
N GLU A 126 17.14 -18.23 10.54
CA GLU A 126 18.42 -17.76 11.07
C GLU A 126 19.27 -17.09 9.99
N ALA A 127 20.06 -16.09 10.38
CA ALA A 127 20.92 -15.36 9.47
C ALA A 127 21.90 -16.31 8.75
N GLY A 128 22.06 -16.15 7.44
CA GLY A 128 22.88 -17.03 6.60
C GLY A 128 22.18 -18.30 6.13
N THR A 129 20.93 -18.57 6.54
CA THR A 129 20.13 -19.66 5.96
C THR A 129 19.93 -19.43 4.47
N GLY A 130 20.61 -20.22 3.64
CA GLY A 130 20.42 -20.24 2.20
C GLY A 130 19.26 -21.15 1.80
N ILE A 131 18.31 -20.62 1.04
CA ILE A 131 17.29 -21.44 0.36
C ILE A 131 17.80 -21.72 -1.05
N ASP A 132 18.20 -22.97 -1.28
CA ASP A 132 18.82 -23.40 -2.53
C ASP A 132 17.80 -23.61 -3.65
N VAL A 133 17.40 -22.52 -4.27
CA VAL A 133 16.57 -22.49 -5.49
C VAL A 133 17.15 -21.48 -6.49
N PRO A 134 17.01 -21.68 -7.81
CA PRO A 134 17.65 -20.83 -8.80
C PRO A 134 17.03 -19.43 -8.89
N TRP A 135 15.76 -19.27 -8.51
CA TRP A 135 15.01 -18.02 -8.55
C TRP A 135 15.08 -17.25 -7.21
N ALA A 136 14.70 -15.98 -7.21
CA ALA A 136 14.48 -15.18 -6.00
C ALA A 136 12.99 -15.00 -5.68
N ALA A 137 12.14 -15.12 -6.70
CA ALA A 137 10.71 -15.29 -6.52
C ALA A 137 10.13 -16.16 -7.64
N GLN A 138 8.94 -16.74 -7.43
CA GLN A 138 8.29 -17.59 -8.41
C GLN A 138 6.77 -17.44 -8.35
N TYR A 139 6.16 -17.23 -9.51
CA TYR A 139 4.73 -17.40 -9.72
C TYR A 139 4.38 -18.89 -9.82
N ILE A 140 3.33 -19.30 -9.13
CA ILE A 140 2.88 -20.69 -9.06
C ILE A 140 1.48 -20.77 -9.66
N THR A 141 1.34 -21.54 -10.74
CA THR A 141 0.06 -21.70 -11.45
C THR A 141 -0.71 -22.94 -11.02
N ASP A 142 0.00 -24.00 -10.64
CA ASP A 142 -0.54 -25.35 -10.49
C ASP A 142 -0.65 -25.75 -9.01
N ASN A 143 -1.00 -24.78 -8.16
CA ASN A 143 -1.26 -25.00 -6.74
C ASN A 143 -2.57 -24.30 -6.33
N PRO A 144 -3.46 -24.97 -5.58
CA PRO A 144 -4.76 -24.41 -5.23
C PRO A 144 -4.68 -23.29 -4.17
N CYS A 145 -3.58 -23.17 -3.44
CA CYS A 145 -3.46 -22.28 -2.28
C CYS A 145 -2.40 -21.20 -2.48
N ILE A 146 -1.23 -21.57 -3.01
CA ILE A 146 -0.07 -20.69 -3.12
C ILE A 146 0.04 -20.17 -4.54
N ARG A 147 0.10 -18.83 -4.69
CA ARG A 147 0.22 -18.19 -6.01
C ARG A 147 1.57 -17.55 -6.28
N PHE A 148 2.33 -17.27 -5.23
CA PHE A 148 3.61 -16.59 -5.33
C PHE A 148 4.47 -16.91 -4.10
N ILE A 149 5.75 -17.20 -4.33
CA ILE A 149 6.77 -17.33 -3.28
C ILE A 149 7.89 -16.35 -3.57
N SER A 150 8.40 -15.68 -2.54
CA SER A 150 9.56 -14.80 -2.65
C SER A 150 10.54 -15.05 -1.51
N ILE A 151 11.81 -15.21 -1.87
CA ILE A 151 12.95 -15.17 -0.96
C ILE A 151 13.39 -13.70 -0.92
N ASP A 152 12.83 -12.93 0.02
CA ASP A 152 12.90 -11.47 -0.01
C ASP A 152 14.35 -10.95 0.02
N ASN A 153 15.23 -11.59 0.80
CA ASN A 153 16.64 -11.23 0.88
C ASN A 153 17.36 -11.40 -0.46
N LYS A 154 17.19 -12.57 -1.11
CA LYS A 154 17.75 -12.84 -2.43
C LYS A 154 17.20 -11.88 -3.50
N LYS A 155 15.90 -11.54 -3.42
CA LYS A 155 15.26 -10.58 -4.34
C LYS A 155 15.82 -9.15 -4.17
N ARG A 156 16.14 -8.77 -2.94
CA ARG A 156 16.69 -7.46 -2.57
C ARG A 156 18.22 -7.39 -2.63
N ASN A 157 18.87 -8.51 -2.93
CA ASN A 157 20.33 -8.63 -2.96
C ASN A 157 20.99 -8.25 -1.62
N ILE A 158 20.42 -8.74 -0.51
CA ILE A 158 20.91 -8.56 0.88
C ILE A 158 21.24 -9.88 1.56
#